data_AF-A0A258JWS5-F1
#
_entry.id   AF-A0A258JWS5-F1
#
_cell.length_a   1.000
_cell.length_b   1.000
_cell.length_c   1.000
_cell.angle_alpha   90.00
_cell.angle_beta   90.00
_cell.angle_gamma   90.00
#
_symmetry.space_group_name_H-M   'P 1'
#
loop_
_entity.id
_entity.type
_entity.pdbx_description
1 polymer ?
#
loop_
_entity_poly.entity_id
_entity_poly.type
_entity_poly.pdbx_seq_one_letter_code
_entity_poly.pdbx_strand_id
1 'polypeptide(L)'
;METELLGDYSKYIEEKFEDLTTRYNRFGKDLYREIQKELPEVFKKLKYYREKDGLRTFPDDSYAIFNDGKTEFRIILDPDCEVICLGNFETNIEIGNWNNDYYKEAIEFIKKEFLKIE
;
A
#
# COMPACT_ATOMS: atom_id res chain seq x y z
N MET A 1 -5.26 11.05 14.60
CA MET A 1 -6.53 10.56 14.03
C MET A 1 -6.19 9.26 13.33
N GLU A 2 -6.96 8.20 13.57
CA GLU A 2 -6.91 7.00 12.74
C GLU A 2 -7.12 7.46 11.29
N THR A 3 -6.20 7.10 10.41
CA THR A 3 -5.88 7.85 9.19
C THR A 3 -7.06 7.87 8.23
N GLU A 4 -7.64 9.05 7.92
CA GLU A 4 -8.81 9.21 7.04
C GLU A 4 -8.61 8.59 5.64
N LEU A 5 -7.35 8.34 5.26
CA LEU A 5 -6.98 7.66 4.02
C LEU A 5 -7.53 6.24 3.87
N LEU A 6 -7.89 5.54 4.96
CA LEU A 6 -8.59 4.24 4.90
C LEU A 6 -10.12 4.39 4.91
N GLY A 7 -10.64 5.61 5.05
CA GLY A 7 -12.06 5.87 5.24
C GLY A 7 -12.53 5.41 6.63
N ASP A 8 -13.54 4.53 6.65
CA ASP A 8 -14.10 3.99 7.90
C ASP A 8 -13.14 2.97 8.53
N TYR A 9 -12.21 3.48 9.34
CA TYR A 9 -11.19 2.69 10.03
C TYR A 9 -11.76 1.57 10.91
N SER A 10 -13.02 1.70 11.36
CA SER A 10 -13.68 0.66 12.15
C SER A 10 -13.82 -0.67 11.40
N LYS A 11 -13.70 -0.66 10.07
CA LYS A 11 -13.73 -1.84 9.20
C LYS A 11 -12.37 -2.54 9.04
N TYR A 12 -11.29 -1.99 9.59
CA TYR A 12 -9.94 -2.52 9.39
C TYR A 12 -9.30 -2.98 10.71
N ILE A 13 -8.41 -3.96 10.62
CA ILE A 13 -7.46 -4.29 11.69
C ILE A 13 -6.05 -4.04 11.22
N GLU A 14 -5.21 -3.51 12.11
CA GLU A 14 -3.77 -3.48 11.90
C GLU A 14 -3.24 -4.93 11.96
N GLU A 15 -2.39 -5.30 11.00
CA GLU A 15 -1.71 -6.59 10.95
C GLU A 15 -0.20 -6.40 10.87
N LYS A 16 0.56 -7.44 11.26
CA LYS A 16 2.02 -7.41 11.11
C LYS A 16 2.40 -7.68 9.66
N PHE A 17 3.58 -7.22 9.25
CA PHE A 17 4.10 -7.50 7.92
C PHE A 17 4.25 -9.01 7.65
N GLU A 18 4.63 -9.80 8.66
CA GLU A 18 4.74 -11.25 8.56
C GLU A 18 3.37 -11.91 8.31
N ASP A 19 2.32 -11.39 8.95
CA ASP A 19 0.95 -11.88 8.77
C ASP A 19 0.42 -11.50 7.38
N LEU A 20 0.65 -10.25 6.94
CA LEU A 20 0.32 -9.78 5.60
C LEU A 20 0.98 -10.64 4.53
N THR A 21 2.29 -10.88 4.62
CA THR A 21 3.03 -11.66 3.60
C THR A 21 2.62 -13.13 3.55
N THR A 22 2.09 -13.66 4.66
CA THR A 22 1.51 -15.01 4.70
C THR A 22 0.13 -15.04 4.06
N ARG A 23 -0.71 -14.04 4.33
CA ARG A 23 -2.09 -13.93 3.84
C ARG A 23 -2.17 -13.50 2.37
N TYR A 24 -1.36 -12.53 1.97
CA TYR A 24 -1.39 -11.86 0.68
C TYR A 24 -0.23 -12.32 -0.22
N ASN A 25 -0.53 -13.16 -1.21
CA ASN A 25 0.45 -13.71 -2.16
C ASN A 25 0.00 -13.52 -3.63
N ARG A 26 -0.72 -12.43 -3.92
CA ARG A 26 -1.28 -12.13 -5.26
C ARG A 26 -0.53 -11.00 -5.98
N PHE A 27 -1.19 -10.30 -6.90
CA PHE A 27 -0.60 -9.19 -7.65
C PHE A 27 0.02 -8.16 -6.71
N GLY A 28 1.18 -7.59 -7.05
CA GLY A 28 1.82 -6.58 -6.21
C GLY A 28 2.44 -7.10 -4.89
N LYS A 29 2.40 -8.41 -4.59
CA LYS A 29 2.89 -8.99 -3.32
C LYS A 29 4.33 -8.63 -2.93
N ASP A 30 5.19 -8.38 -3.90
CA ASP A 30 6.60 -8.06 -3.65
C ASP A 30 6.84 -6.55 -3.50
N LEU A 31 5.82 -5.70 -3.68
CA LEU A 31 5.97 -4.24 -3.59
C LEU A 31 6.60 -3.81 -2.26
N TYR A 32 6.16 -4.39 -1.15
CA TYR A 32 6.72 -4.01 0.16
C TYR A 32 8.19 -4.41 0.33
N ARG A 33 8.64 -5.48 -0.32
CA ARG A 33 10.06 -5.85 -0.35
C ARG A 33 10.85 -4.89 -1.23
N GLU A 34 10.29 -4.46 -2.35
CA GLU A 34 10.90 -3.41 -3.18
C GLU A 34 10.98 -2.08 -2.41
N ILE A 35 9.93 -1.70 -1.65
CA ILE A 35 9.97 -0.53 -0.75
C ILE A 35 11.02 -0.73 0.33
N GLN A 36 11.14 -1.92 0.94
CA GLN A 36 12.17 -2.21 1.94
C GLN A 36 13.58 -2.01 1.39
N LYS A 37 13.81 -2.41 0.15
CA LYS A 37 15.10 -2.31 -0.54
C LYS A 37 15.43 -0.89 -0.96
N GLU A 38 14.49 -0.21 -1.60
CA GLU A 38 14.72 1.11 -2.24
C GLU A 38 14.44 2.28 -1.30
N LEU A 39 13.53 2.11 -0.33
CA LEU A 39 13.03 3.14 0.58
C LEU A 39 12.91 2.60 2.02
N PRO A 40 14.02 2.15 2.66
CA PRO A 40 13.98 1.46 3.95
C PRO A 40 13.35 2.29 5.08
N GLU A 41 13.48 3.61 5.06
CA GLU A 41 12.85 4.49 6.05
C GLU A 41 11.34 4.62 5.86
N VAL A 42 10.84 4.46 4.63
CA VAL A 42 9.40 4.35 4.37
C VAL A 42 8.90 3.03 4.93
N PHE A 43 9.58 1.93 4.58
CA PHE A 43 9.19 0.59 5.01
C PHE A 43 9.06 0.47 6.53
N LYS A 44 10.01 1.03 7.29
CA LYS A 44 9.99 1.03 8.77
C LYS A 44 8.78 1.74 9.38
N LYS A 45 8.16 2.67 8.64
CA LYS A 45 7.02 3.48 9.11
C LYS A 45 5.69 3.03 8.52
N LEU A 46 5.68 2.05 7.63
CA LEU A 46 4.45 1.49 7.10
C LEU A 46 3.70 0.73 8.20
N LYS A 47 2.42 1.05 8.33
CA LYS A 47 1.44 0.25 9.06
C LYS A 47 0.58 -0.50 8.06
N TYR A 48 0.34 -1.77 8.33
CA TYR A 48 -0.37 -2.68 7.43
C TYR A 48 -1.75 -3.00 7.99
N TYR A 49 -2.73 -3.15 7.11
CA TYR A 49 -4.10 -3.40 7.50
C TYR A 49 -4.79 -4.39 6.56
N ARG A 50 -5.77 -5.08 7.13
CA ARG A 50 -6.77 -5.87 6.40
C ARG A 50 -8.16 -5.53 6.90
N GLU A 51 -9.18 -5.82 6.09
CA GLU A 51 -10.57 -5.69 6.53
C GLU A 51 -10.91 -6.69 7.66
N LYS A 52 -11.79 -6.28 8.59
CA LYS A 52 -12.23 -7.07 9.75
C LYS A 52 -13.08 -8.27 9.34
N ASP A 53 -14.07 -8.01 8.50
CA ASP A 53 -15.11 -8.95 8.10
C ASP A 53 -15.26 -8.86 6.57
N GLY A 54 -14.48 -9.64 5.85
CA GLY A 54 -14.65 -9.81 4.41
C GLY A 54 -16.04 -10.38 4.14
N LEU A 55 -16.97 -9.56 3.63
CA LEU A 55 -18.21 -10.05 3.01
C LEU A 55 -17.93 -10.96 1.79
N ARG A 56 -16.66 -11.06 1.37
CA ARG A 56 -16.21 -11.86 0.25
C ARG A 56 -15.34 -13.00 0.73
N THR A 57 -15.69 -14.19 0.29
CA THR A 57 -14.96 -15.45 0.43
C THR A 57 -13.69 -15.50 -0.43
N PHE A 58 -13.19 -14.34 -0.90
CA PHE A 58 -12.13 -14.15 -1.89
C PHE A 58 -11.32 -12.88 -1.53
N PRO A 59 -10.04 -12.83 -1.91
CA PRO A 59 -8.95 -12.45 -1.01
C PRO A 59 -8.90 -10.95 -0.73
N ASP A 60 -8.96 -10.64 0.56
CA ASP A 60 -8.75 -9.33 1.16
C ASP A 60 -7.56 -8.61 0.52
N ASP A 61 -7.83 -7.43 -0.05
CA ASP A 61 -6.80 -6.47 -0.44
C ASP A 61 -5.76 -6.31 0.68
N SER A 62 -4.57 -5.88 0.28
CA SER A 62 -3.58 -5.42 1.25
C SER A 62 -3.64 -3.91 1.32
N TYR A 63 -3.81 -3.36 2.51
CA TYR A 63 -3.76 -1.92 2.76
C TYR A 63 -2.52 -1.58 3.57
N ALA A 64 -1.87 -0.47 3.25
CA ALA A 64 -0.83 0.09 4.11
C ALA A 64 -0.90 1.61 4.14
N ILE A 65 -0.50 2.19 5.27
CA ILE A 65 -0.40 3.63 5.47
C ILE A 65 1.02 3.98 5.91
N PHE A 66 1.62 4.92 5.20
CA PHE A 66 2.82 5.62 5.66
C PHE A 66 2.40 6.93 6.30
N ASN A 67 2.94 7.23 7.48
CA ASN A 67 2.82 8.55 8.11
C ASN A 67 4.10 8.83 8.92
N ASP A 68 4.78 9.94 8.63
CA ASP A 68 5.93 10.40 9.40
C ASP A 68 5.72 11.73 10.14
N GLY A 69 4.48 12.20 10.21
CA GLY A 69 4.08 13.48 10.78
C GLY A 69 4.14 14.64 9.79
N LYS A 70 4.79 14.49 8.63
CA LYS A 70 4.86 15.50 7.57
C LYS A 70 4.20 15.02 6.28
N THR A 71 4.48 13.78 5.90
CA THR A 71 3.97 13.13 4.70
C THR A 71 3.08 11.96 5.13
N GLU A 72 1.95 11.83 4.45
CA GLU A 72 1.02 10.74 4.65
C GLU A 72 0.52 10.23 3.29
N PHE A 73 0.53 8.91 3.09
CA PHE A 73 -0.03 8.27 1.90
C PHE A 73 -0.45 6.83 2.19
N ARG A 74 -1.34 6.30 1.35
CA ARG A 74 -1.82 4.92 1.34
C ARG A 74 -1.26 4.13 0.17
N ILE A 75 -1.16 2.84 0.40
CA ILE A 75 -0.91 1.80 -0.59
C ILE A 75 -2.07 0.81 -0.50
N ILE A 76 -2.69 0.48 -1.62
CA ILE A 76 -3.68 -0.60 -1.73
C ILE A 76 -3.20 -1.54 -2.81
N LEU A 77 -3.16 -2.84 -2.50
CA LEU A 77 -2.90 -3.88 -3.47
C LEU A 77 -4.21 -4.59 -3.76
N ASP A 78 -4.83 -4.26 -4.90
CA ASP A 78 -6.07 -4.89 -5.38
C ASP A 78 -5.69 -6.02 -6.36
N PRO A 79 -5.80 -7.28 -5.94
CA PRO A 79 -5.39 -8.40 -6.75
C PRO A 79 -6.45 -8.85 -7.77
N ASP A 80 -7.68 -8.34 -7.70
CA ASP A 80 -8.76 -8.65 -8.64
C ASP A 80 -8.70 -7.74 -9.87
N CYS A 81 -8.31 -6.48 -9.66
CA CYS A 81 -8.03 -5.52 -10.73
C CYS A 81 -6.58 -5.57 -11.21
N GLU A 82 -5.69 -6.27 -10.49
CA GLU A 82 -4.25 -6.33 -10.74
C GLU A 82 -3.60 -4.93 -10.77
N VAL A 83 -3.91 -4.13 -9.74
CA VAL A 83 -3.40 -2.76 -9.58
C VAL A 83 -2.80 -2.52 -8.19
N ILE A 84 -1.79 -1.65 -8.18
CA ILE A 84 -1.25 -0.96 -7.01
C ILE A 84 -1.87 0.43 -7.01
N CYS A 85 -2.69 0.73 -6.01
CA CYS A 85 -3.22 2.07 -5.80
C CYS A 85 -2.32 2.83 -4.82
N LEU A 86 -1.83 3.99 -5.24
CA LEU A 86 -1.06 4.90 -4.40
C LEU A 86 -1.84 6.20 -4.27
N GLY A 87 -2.04 6.70 -3.05
CA GLY A 87 -2.76 7.95 -2.89
C GLY A 87 -2.55 8.66 -1.56
N ASN A 88 -2.85 9.95 -1.55
CA ASN A 88 -3.01 10.74 -0.33
C ASN A 88 -4.32 11.56 -0.48
N PHE A 89 -4.42 12.71 0.19
CA PHE A 89 -5.59 13.60 0.07
C PHE A 89 -5.62 14.43 -1.21
N GLU A 90 -4.49 14.58 -1.90
CA GLU A 90 -4.33 15.45 -3.06
C GLU A 90 -4.27 14.67 -4.38
N THR A 91 -3.68 13.47 -4.36
CA THR A 91 -3.42 12.66 -5.55
C THR A 91 -3.74 11.19 -5.32
N ASN A 92 -4.14 10.52 -6.39
CA ASN A 92 -4.36 9.08 -6.44
C ASN A 92 -3.98 8.56 -7.83
N ILE A 93 -3.26 7.44 -7.88
CA ILE A 93 -2.89 6.75 -9.12
C ILE A 93 -3.12 5.24 -8.96
N GLU A 94 -3.45 4.59 -10.07
CA GLU A 94 -3.49 3.14 -10.21
C GLU A 94 -2.36 2.71 -11.14
N ILE A 95 -1.57 1.74 -10.71
CA ILE A 95 -0.42 1.21 -11.43
C ILE A 95 -0.61 -0.29 -11.57
N GLY A 96 -0.83 -0.78 -12.79
CA GLY A 96 -1.13 -2.20 -13.04
C GLY A 96 -0.18 -2.88 -14.01
N ASN A 97 -0.52 -4.12 -14.36
CA ASN A 97 0.28 -4.99 -15.21
C ASN A 97 0.48 -4.51 -16.67
N TRP A 98 -0.17 -3.41 -17.06
CA TRP A 98 0.02 -2.76 -18.36
C TRP A 98 1.38 -2.06 -18.48
N ASN A 99 2.11 -1.87 -17.38
CA ASN A 99 3.50 -1.45 -17.40
C ASN A 99 4.46 -2.65 -17.25
N ASN A 100 5.57 -2.61 -17.97
CA ASN A 100 6.61 -3.64 -17.95
C ASN A 100 7.27 -3.81 -16.57
N ASP A 101 7.31 -2.75 -15.75
CA ASP A 101 7.86 -2.78 -14.40
C ASP A 101 7.02 -1.90 -13.46
N TYR A 102 5.84 -2.42 -13.11
CA TYR A 102 4.87 -1.73 -12.26
C TYR A 102 5.39 -1.53 -10.83
N TYR A 103 6.37 -2.32 -10.36
CA TYR A 103 7.04 -2.08 -9.08
C TYR A 103 7.93 -0.85 -9.15
N LYS A 104 8.78 -0.75 -10.17
CA LYS A 104 9.62 0.44 -10.38
C LYS A 104 8.78 1.70 -10.55
N GLU A 105 7.70 1.64 -11.32
CA GLU A 105 6.78 2.78 -11.46
C GLU A 105 6.20 3.22 -10.12
N ALA A 106 5.74 2.27 -9.29
CA ALA A 106 5.23 2.58 -7.96
C ALA A 106 6.28 3.23 -7.04
N ILE A 107 7.51 2.71 -7.04
CA ILE A 107 8.61 3.27 -6.26
C ILE A 107 8.95 4.70 -6.71
N GLU A 108 9.06 4.92 -8.02
CA GLU A 108 9.36 6.24 -8.58
C GLU A 108 8.23 7.24 -8.31
N PHE A 109 6.98 6.79 -8.36
CA PHE A 109 5.85 7.62 -7.96
C PHE A 109 5.93 8.03 -6.48
N ILE A 110 6.20 7.10 -5.57
CA ILE A 110 6.36 7.40 -4.13
C ILE A 110 7.47 8.45 -3.93
N LYS A 111 8.64 8.25 -4.54
CA LYS A 111 9.78 9.18 -4.45
C LYS A 111 9.40 10.58 -4.92
N LYS A 112 8.87 10.69 -6.13
CA LYS A 112 8.59 11.97 -6.78
C LYS A 112 7.39 12.69 -6.17
N GLU A 113 6.28 11.99 -5.97
CA GLU A 113 5.01 12.63 -5.65
C GLU A 113 4.77 12.76 -4.14
N PHE A 114 5.22 11.80 -3.32
CA PHE A 114 5.00 11.84 -1.87
C PHE A 114 6.21 12.32 -1.08
N LEU A 115 7.40 11.82 -1.42
CA LEU A 115 8.62 12.15 -0.67
C LEU A 115 9.33 13.40 -1.21
N LYS A 116 9.01 13.82 -2.44
CA LYS A 116 9.67 14.91 -3.17
C LYS A 116 11.20 14.73 -3.23
N ILE A 117 11.64 13.51 -3.50
CA ILE A 117 13.05 13.13 -3.70
C ILE A 117 13.26 12.95 -5.21
N GLU A 118 14.29 13.60 -5.75
CA GLU A 118 14.72 13.51 -7.16
C GLU A 118 15.69 12.33 -7.38
#